data_AF-A0A6I3SI73-F1
#
_entry.id   AF-A0A6I3SI73-F1
#
_cell.length_a   1.000
_cell.length_b   1.000
_cell.length_c   1.000
_cell.angle_alpha   90.00
_cell.angle_beta   90.00
_cell.angle_gamma   90.00
#
_symmetry.space_group_name_H-M   'P 1'
#
loop_
_entity.id
_entity.type
_entity.pdbx_description
1 polymer ?
#
loop_
_entity_poly.entity_id
_entity_poly.type
_entity_poly.pdbx_seq_one_letter_code
_entity_poly.pdbx_strand_id
1 'polypeptide(L)'
;MQRNHLYSFVLSGILLLSGLTFLSPRADAAGANPSLYYVQKGDSLYRVAARYGISVDVLKGANGIYGDMIYTGQALHIPAVSGGPNIYLVQKGDSLYFIALKYGISVDSLKQNNNLASNVITPGQVLVIPQKSLGDIVKAKAVDPSTLTIFVDKSDHTLTVVSNGTPLKAYHNELGDGGLDDKAVAGDHKTPEGNLYITEKLVLDPTDEYLGTRWMRLSYPNIEDADRGLAQGLIDPQIRNEIINAINSKTTPPQRTALGGGVGIHGGTRLDLGKDWTYGCVGLSNQDVEEIYPLVSIGTPVKIQR
;
A
#
# COMPACT_ATOMS: atom_id res chain seq x y z
N MET A 1 31.15 18.94 19.41
CA MET A 1 30.60 20.27 19.75
C MET A 1 29.60 20.66 18.68
N GLN A 2 28.45 21.15 19.13
CA GLN A 2 27.18 21.33 18.41
C GLN A 2 27.18 22.45 17.37
N ARG A 3 26.29 22.34 16.37
CA ARG A 3 25.16 23.27 16.10
C ARG A 3 24.42 22.80 14.84
N ASN A 4 23.20 22.28 14.94
CA ASN A 4 21.91 23.00 15.00
C ASN A 4 21.72 24.03 13.88
N HIS A 5 20.91 23.67 12.88
CA HIS A 5 20.19 24.65 12.06
C HIS A 5 18.68 24.42 12.23
N LEU A 6 18.08 25.28 13.05
CA LEU A 6 16.65 25.55 13.10
C LEU A 6 16.26 26.29 11.81
N TYR A 7 15.14 25.90 11.21
CA TYR A 7 14.45 26.66 10.17
C TYR A 7 13.68 27.83 10.79
N SER A 8 13.95 29.05 10.34
CA SER A 8 13.24 30.27 10.73
C SER A 8 12.44 30.80 9.54
N PHE A 9 11.13 31.00 9.74
CA PHE A 9 10.21 31.65 8.81
C PHE A 9 10.50 33.15 8.72
N VAL A 10 10.54 33.71 7.49
CA VAL A 10 10.39 35.15 7.28
C VAL A 10 9.42 35.40 6.11
N LEU A 11 8.29 36.02 6.45
CA LEU A 11 7.32 36.63 5.56
C LEU A 11 7.76 38.08 5.28
N SER A 12 7.82 38.51 4.01
CA SER A 12 7.78 39.90 3.51
C SER A 12 8.02 39.85 2.00
N GLY A 13 7.37 40.56 1.09
CA GLY A 13 6.37 41.62 1.12
C GLY A 13 6.08 41.97 -0.35
N ILE A 14 4.89 42.49 -0.59
CA ILE A 14 4.22 42.70 -1.90
C ILE A 14 4.83 43.89 -2.67
N LEU A 15 4.95 43.77 -3.99
CA LEU A 15 4.91 44.93 -4.91
C LEU A 15 3.90 44.67 -6.04
N LEU A 16 2.85 45.49 -6.07
CA LEU A 16 1.81 45.55 -7.10
C LEU A 16 2.27 46.45 -8.24
N LEU A 17 2.18 45.98 -9.49
CA LEU A 17 2.03 46.86 -10.66
C LEU A 17 0.90 46.34 -11.56
N SER A 18 0.05 47.27 -11.96
CA SER A 18 -1.29 47.16 -12.51
C SER A 18 -1.38 46.80 -14.00
N GLY A 19 -2.38 46.00 -14.35
CA GLY A 19 -3.21 46.21 -15.55
C GLY A 19 -2.98 45.28 -16.74
N LEU A 20 -3.80 44.24 -16.88
CA LEU A 20 -4.84 44.13 -17.93
C LEU A 20 -5.64 42.83 -17.69
N THR A 21 -6.94 42.97 -17.44
CA THR A 21 -7.86 41.85 -17.21
C THR A 21 -8.27 41.18 -18.51
N PHE A 22 -7.90 39.92 -18.70
CA PHE A 22 -8.65 38.98 -19.53
C PHE A 22 -9.24 37.91 -18.60
N LEU A 23 -10.57 37.93 -18.44
CA LEU A 23 -11.29 36.82 -17.82
C LEU A 23 -11.31 35.63 -18.78
N SER A 24 -10.77 34.50 -18.36
CA SER A 24 -11.06 33.18 -18.94
C SER A 24 -11.42 32.21 -17.81
N PRO A 25 -12.41 31.31 -17.98
CA PRO A 25 -12.85 30.44 -16.91
C PRO A 25 -11.90 29.25 -16.69
N ARG A 26 -11.67 28.94 -15.41
CA ARG A 26 -11.29 27.67 -14.75
C ARG A 26 -10.81 26.50 -15.61
N ALA A 27 -9.68 25.91 -15.20
CA ALA A 27 -9.67 24.56 -14.60
C ALA A 27 -8.31 24.29 -13.93
N ASP A 28 -8.34 24.08 -12.62
CA ASP A 28 -7.24 23.52 -11.85
C ASP A 28 -6.96 22.09 -12.33
N ALA A 29 -5.81 21.89 -12.99
CA ALA A 29 -5.28 20.57 -13.28
C ALA A 29 -4.31 20.18 -12.16
N ALA A 30 -4.79 19.34 -11.24
CA ALA A 30 -3.96 18.64 -10.28
C ALA A 30 -2.94 17.77 -11.05
N GLY A 31 -1.66 18.09 -10.90
CA GLY A 31 -0.55 17.35 -11.51
C GLY A 31 -0.35 15.99 -10.84
N ALA A 32 -0.93 14.95 -11.43
CA ALA A 32 -0.54 13.56 -11.18
C ALA A 32 0.60 13.21 -12.14
N ASN A 33 1.79 12.89 -11.62
CA ASN A 33 2.93 12.47 -12.45
C ASN A 33 2.57 11.18 -13.22
N PRO A 34 2.54 11.19 -14.56
CA PRO A 34 2.24 10.00 -15.34
C PRO A 34 3.41 9.01 -15.25
N SER A 35 3.15 7.79 -14.79
CA SER A 35 4.16 6.73 -14.79
C SER A 35 4.44 6.33 -16.24
N LEU A 36 5.65 6.54 -16.73
CA LEU A 36 6.04 6.20 -18.09
C LEU A 36 6.43 4.72 -18.16
N TYR A 37 5.81 3.94 -19.07
CA TYR A 37 6.10 2.53 -19.30
C TYR A 37 6.74 2.31 -20.67
N TYR A 38 7.84 1.57 -20.73
CA TYR A 38 8.46 1.18 -22.01
C TYR A 38 8.01 -0.21 -22.42
N VAL A 39 7.35 -0.29 -23.58
CA VAL A 39 6.80 -1.53 -24.16
C VAL A 39 7.90 -2.57 -24.33
N GLN A 40 7.67 -3.78 -23.80
CA GLN A 40 8.59 -4.91 -23.86
C GLN A 40 8.24 -5.85 -25.02
N LYS A 41 9.15 -6.77 -25.35
CA LYS A 41 8.88 -7.81 -26.36
C LYS A 41 7.70 -8.68 -25.90
N GLY A 42 6.64 -8.74 -26.71
CA GLY A 42 5.43 -9.53 -26.43
C GLY A 42 4.34 -8.78 -25.67
N ASP A 43 4.51 -7.48 -25.45
CA ASP A 43 3.44 -6.63 -24.93
C ASP A 43 2.36 -6.37 -25.98
N SER A 44 1.16 -6.09 -25.47
CA SER A 44 0.06 -5.48 -26.21
C SER A 44 -0.55 -4.39 -25.34
N LEU A 45 -1.27 -3.44 -25.94
CA LEU A 45 -1.98 -2.40 -25.17
C LEU A 45 -2.86 -3.01 -24.07
N TYR A 46 -3.45 -4.16 -24.38
CA TYR A 46 -4.22 -4.94 -23.43
C TYR A 46 -3.42 -5.45 -22.23
N ARG A 47 -2.25 -6.06 -22.45
CA ARG A 47 -1.40 -6.57 -21.35
C ARG A 47 -0.85 -5.44 -20.50
N VAL A 48 -0.51 -4.31 -21.13
CA VAL A 48 -0.03 -3.12 -20.45
C VAL A 48 -1.15 -2.49 -19.63
N ALA A 49 -2.32 -2.23 -20.22
CA ALA A 49 -3.47 -1.66 -19.52
C ALA A 49 -3.88 -2.54 -18.33
N ALA A 50 -3.88 -3.86 -18.50
CA ALA A 50 -4.17 -4.82 -17.44
C ALA A 50 -3.14 -4.79 -16.30
N ARG A 51 -1.85 -4.67 -16.61
CA ARG A 51 -0.80 -4.51 -15.60
C ARG A 51 -1.05 -3.29 -14.70
N TYR A 52 -1.62 -2.24 -15.28
CA TYR A 52 -1.83 -0.96 -14.60
C TYR A 52 -3.27 -0.72 -14.13
N GLY A 53 -4.15 -1.72 -14.26
CA GLY A 53 -5.54 -1.62 -13.78
C GLY A 53 -6.36 -0.54 -14.49
N ILE A 54 -6.02 -0.19 -15.73
CA ILE A 54 -6.72 0.80 -16.55
C ILE A 54 -7.35 0.13 -17.78
N SER A 55 -8.33 0.77 -18.42
CA SER A 55 -8.87 0.24 -19.68
C SER A 55 -7.91 0.50 -20.85
N VAL A 56 -8.01 -0.33 -21.89
CA VAL A 56 -7.28 -0.12 -23.15
C VAL A 56 -7.62 1.23 -23.74
N ASP A 57 -8.88 1.66 -23.68
CA ASP A 57 -9.31 2.98 -24.20
C ASP A 57 -8.72 4.14 -23.41
N VAL A 58 -8.58 4.01 -22.08
CA VAL A 58 -7.92 5.02 -21.26
C VAL A 58 -6.42 5.06 -21.58
N LEU A 59 -5.77 3.90 -21.71
CA LEU A 59 -4.37 3.84 -22.11
C LEU A 59 -4.17 4.43 -23.51
N LYS A 60 -5.04 4.10 -24.47
CA LYS A 60 -5.02 4.63 -25.84
C LYS A 60 -5.24 6.13 -25.86
N GLY A 61 -6.24 6.63 -25.13
CA GLY A 61 -6.56 8.05 -25.02
C GLY A 61 -5.41 8.86 -24.41
N ALA A 62 -4.79 8.35 -23.35
CA ALA A 62 -3.63 8.99 -22.72
C ALA A 62 -2.37 9.03 -23.60
N ASN A 63 -2.31 8.18 -24.64
CA ASN A 63 -1.16 8.03 -25.53
C ASN A 63 -1.44 8.43 -26.98
N GLY A 64 -2.63 8.94 -27.29
CA GLY A 64 -3.03 9.27 -28.65
C GLY A 64 -3.01 8.10 -29.63
N ILE A 65 -3.25 6.86 -29.14
CA ILE A 65 -3.17 5.65 -29.97
C ILE A 65 -4.56 5.30 -30.51
N TYR A 66 -4.72 5.34 -31.83
CA TYR A 66 -6.00 5.06 -32.48
C TYR A 66 -6.24 3.56 -32.77
N GLY A 67 -5.16 2.77 -32.92
CA GLY A 67 -5.21 1.33 -33.17
C GLY A 67 -4.75 0.48 -31.98
N ASP A 68 -4.40 -0.78 -32.21
CA ASP A 68 -3.95 -1.69 -31.15
C ASP A 68 -2.43 -1.99 -31.20
N MET A 69 -1.75 -1.41 -32.19
CA MET A 69 -0.33 -1.64 -32.44
C MET A 69 0.53 -0.77 -31.51
N ILE A 70 1.44 -1.43 -30.82
CA ILE A 70 2.52 -0.83 -30.05
C ILE A 70 3.83 -1.52 -30.39
N TYR A 71 4.95 -0.81 -30.23
CA TYR A 71 6.27 -1.29 -30.62
C TYR A 71 7.17 -1.47 -29.40
N THR A 72 8.00 -2.51 -29.38
CA THR A 72 9.01 -2.67 -28.33
C THR A 72 9.88 -1.41 -28.24
N GLY A 73 10.07 -0.90 -27.02
CA GLY A 73 10.76 0.36 -26.73
C GLY A 73 9.85 1.60 -26.79
N GLN A 74 8.61 1.49 -27.24
CA GLN A 74 7.66 2.60 -27.23
C GLN A 74 7.35 3.03 -25.79
N ALA A 75 7.44 4.32 -25.51
CA ALA A 75 6.98 4.88 -24.24
C ALA A 75 5.46 5.04 -24.25
N LEU A 76 4.81 4.58 -23.18
CA LEU A 76 3.40 4.75 -22.89
C LEU A 76 3.24 5.52 -21.58
N HIS A 77 2.58 6.66 -21.63
CA HIS A 77 2.06 7.37 -20.46
C HIS A 77 0.95 6.54 -19.83
N ILE A 78 1.19 6.03 -18.63
CA ILE A 78 0.16 5.34 -17.86
C ILE A 78 -0.55 6.40 -17.01
N PRO A 79 -1.81 6.75 -17.34
CA PRO A 79 -2.56 7.72 -16.55
C PRO A 79 -2.95 7.10 -15.21
N ALA A 80 -2.77 7.85 -14.13
CA ALA A 80 -3.35 7.51 -12.84
C ALA A 80 -4.86 7.78 -12.90
N VAL A 81 -5.65 6.80 -13.33
CA VAL A 81 -7.12 6.92 -13.33
C VAL A 81 -7.73 6.08 -12.22
N SER A 82 -8.29 6.76 -11.23
CA SER A 82 -9.32 6.23 -10.36
C SER A 82 -10.62 6.11 -11.15
N GLY A 83 -11.04 4.88 -11.50
CA GLY A 83 -12.38 4.62 -12.05
C GLY A 83 -12.47 3.88 -13.38
N GLY A 84 -11.36 3.39 -13.96
CA GLY A 84 -11.45 2.36 -15.02
C GLY A 84 -11.95 1.02 -14.45
N PRO A 85 -12.53 0.12 -15.27
CA PRO A 85 -12.76 -1.25 -14.83
C PRO A 85 -11.44 -1.83 -14.33
N ASN A 86 -11.38 -2.18 -13.04
CA ASN A 86 -10.22 -2.84 -12.48
C ASN A 86 -10.15 -4.21 -13.15
N ILE A 87 -9.17 -4.43 -14.01
CA ILE A 87 -9.06 -5.67 -14.75
C ILE A 87 -7.92 -6.51 -14.19
N TYR A 88 -8.15 -7.81 -14.04
CA TYR A 88 -7.18 -8.76 -13.54
C TYR A 88 -6.85 -9.77 -14.63
N LEU A 89 -5.56 -9.93 -14.94
CA LEU A 89 -5.07 -10.96 -15.86
C LEU A 89 -4.79 -12.24 -15.07
N VAL A 90 -5.61 -13.26 -15.32
CA VAL A 90 -5.49 -14.58 -14.71
C VAL A 90 -4.10 -15.14 -14.99
N GLN A 91 -3.41 -15.53 -13.94
CA GLN A 91 -2.10 -16.16 -13.93
C GLN A 91 -2.24 -17.68 -13.80
N LYS A 92 -1.15 -18.38 -14.08
CA LYS A 92 -1.08 -19.84 -13.87
C LYS A 92 -1.16 -20.14 -12.37
N GLY A 93 -2.18 -20.89 -11.97
CA GLY A 93 -2.41 -21.27 -10.57
C GLY A 93 -3.58 -20.55 -9.90
N ASP A 94 -4.14 -19.53 -10.56
CA ASP A 94 -5.26 -18.78 -9.99
C ASP A 94 -6.55 -19.60 -9.91
N SER A 95 -7.39 -19.20 -8.95
CA SER A 95 -8.80 -19.58 -8.89
C SER A 95 -9.66 -18.34 -8.71
N LEU A 96 -10.94 -18.41 -9.14
CA LEU A 96 -11.88 -17.31 -8.87
C LEU A 96 -12.01 -17.02 -7.37
N TYR A 97 -11.82 -18.03 -6.51
CA TYR A 97 -11.85 -17.83 -5.06
C TYR A 97 -10.72 -16.91 -4.60
N PHE A 98 -9.47 -17.20 -4.97
CA PHE A 98 -8.32 -16.37 -4.58
C PHE A 98 -8.39 -14.97 -5.19
N ILE A 99 -8.84 -14.85 -6.43
CA ILE A 99 -9.01 -13.54 -7.08
C ILE A 99 -10.12 -12.75 -6.36
N ALA A 100 -11.29 -13.35 -6.15
CA ALA A 100 -12.39 -12.68 -5.48
C ALA A 100 -12.02 -12.25 -4.06
N LEU A 101 -11.30 -13.11 -3.33
CA LEU A 101 -10.75 -12.83 -2.02
C LEU A 101 -9.79 -11.64 -2.06
N LYS A 102 -8.85 -11.65 -3.01
CA LYS A 102 -7.87 -10.58 -3.22
C LYS A 102 -8.55 -9.23 -3.40
N TYR A 103 -9.68 -9.20 -4.12
CA TYR A 103 -10.39 -7.97 -4.42
C TYR A 103 -11.58 -7.67 -3.50
N GLY A 104 -11.82 -8.48 -2.46
CA GLY A 104 -12.90 -8.24 -1.49
C GLY A 104 -14.32 -8.40 -2.06
N ILE A 105 -14.48 -9.24 -3.09
CA ILE A 105 -15.75 -9.52 -3.76
C ILE A 105 -16.13 -11.00 -3.58
N SER A 106 -17.39 -11.36 -3.87
CA SER A 106 -17.77 -12.77 -3.92
C SER A 106 -17.40 -13.38 -5.27
N VAL A 107 -17.19 -14.71 -5.29
CA VAL A 107 -17.04 -15.46 -6.55
C VAL A 107 -18.24 -15.23 -7.45
N ASP A 108 -19.45 -15.20 -6.91
CA ASP A 108 -20.66 -14.93 -7.71
C ASP A 108 -20.68 -13.53 -8.31
N SER A 109 -20.27 -12.51 -7.54
CA SER A 109 -20.15 -11.14 -8.06
C SER A 109 -19.09 -11.05 -9.17
N LEU A 110 -17.95 -11.71 -8.99
CA LEU A 110 -16.90 -11.80 -9.99
C LEU A 110 -17.40 -12.50 -11.26
N LYS A 111 -18.15 -13.61 -11.12
CA LYS A 111 -18.73 -14.35 -12.25
C LYS A 111 -19.78 -13.55 -12.99
N GLN A 112 -20.71 -12.92 -12.27
CA GLN A 112 -21.78 -12.10 -12.84
C GLN A 112 -21.19 -10.94 -13.64
N ASN A 113 -20.18 -10.26 -13.10
CA ASN A 113 -19.54 -9.13 -13.76
C ASN A 113 -18.72 -9.53 -15.01
N ASN A 114 -18.36 -10.82 -15.13
CA ASN A 114 -17.59 -11.37 -16.24
C ASN A 114 -18.37 -12.34 -17.12
N ASN A 115 -19.68 -12.46 -16.92
CA ASN A 115 -20.55 -13.41 -17.61
C ASN A 115 -20.03 -14.86 -17.59
N LEU A 116 -19.43 -15.29 -16.48
CA LEU A 116 -18.87 -16.63 -16.33
C LEU A 116 -19.93 -17.65 -15.89
N ALA A 117 -20.13 -18.69 -16.71
CA ALA A 117 -21.05 -19.78 -16.39
C ALA A 117 -20.50 -20.77 -15.35
N SER A 118 -19.18 -20.85 -15.17
CA SER A 118 -18.51 -21.79 -14.25
C SER A 118 -17.37 -21.12 -13.49
N ASN A 119 -16.68 -21.88 -12.63
CA ASN A 119 -15.50 -21.42 -11.91
C ASN A 119 -14.18 -21.62 -12.67
N VAL A 120 -14.27 -22.12 -13.91
CA VAL A 120 -13.10 -22.37 -14.76
C VAL A 120 -12.60 -21.05 -15.32
N ILE A 121 -11.32 -20.76 -15.08
CA ILE A 121 -10.58 -19.65 -15.67
C ILE A 121 -9.28 -20.18 -16.30
N THR A 122 -8.77 -19.47 -17.30
CA THR A 122 -7.54 -19.85 -18.01
C THR A 122 -6.46 -18.78 -17.86
N PRO A 123 -5.17 -19.16 -17.73
CA PRO A 123 -4.08 -18.18 -17.72
C PRO A 123 -4.15 -17.29 -18.96
N GLY A 124 -4.06 -15.97 -18.76
CA GLY A 124 -4.23 -14.97 -19.80
C GLY A 124 -5.67 -14.49 -20.00
N GLN A 125 -6.67 -15.12 -19.38
CA GLN A 125 -8.03 -14.59 -19.32
C GLN A 125 -8.05 -13.31 -18.50
N VAL A 126 -8.85 -12.33 -18.91
CA VAL A 126 -9.05 -11.11 -18.12
C VAL A 126 -10.40 -11.13 -17.45
N LEU A 127 -10.40 -10.72 -16.20
CA LEU A 127 -11.59 -10.53 -15.39
C LEU A 127 -11.72 -9.06 -15.07
N VAL A 128 -12.87 -8.47 -15.39
CA VAL A 128 -13.31 -7.20 -14.82
C VAL A 128 -13.68 -7.44 -13.37
N ILE A 129 -12.91 -6.89 -12.48
CA ILE A 129 -13.11 -6.87 -11.04
C ILE A 129 -14.01 -5.69 -10.70
N PRO A 130 -15.22 -5.91 -10.15
CA PRO A 130 -16.02 -4.86 -9.56
C PRO A 130 -15.22 -4.14 -8.48
N GLN A 131 -14.95 -2.84 -8.67
CA GLN A 131 -14.36 -2.02 -7.62
C GLN A 131 -15.42 -1.79 -6.54
N LYS A 132 -15.18 -2.32 -5.36
CA LYS A 132 -15.92 -1.96 -4.15
C LYS A 132 -14.95 -1.41 -3.14
N SER A 133 -15.24 -0.22 -2.61
CA SER A 133 -14.38 0.33 -1.59
C SER A 133 -14.49 -0.52 -0.31
N LEU A 134 -13.43 -0.60 0.47
CA LEU A 134 -13.45 -1.25 1.78
C LEU A 134 -14.53 -0.61 2.67
N GLY A 135 -14.71 0.71 2.59
CA GLY A 135 -15.78 1.42 3.27
C GLY A 135 -17.17 0.91 2.87
N ASP A 136 -17.41 0.66 1.59
CA ASP A 136 -18.68 0.10 1.11
C ASP A 136 -18.85 -1.37 1.50
N ILE A 137 -17.76 -2.13 1.57
CA ILE A 137 -17.79 -3.53 2.05
C ILE A 137 -18.19 -3.55 3.54
N VAL A 138 -17.54 -2.73 4.36
CA VAL A 138 -17.81 -2.59 5.80
C VAL A 138 -19.27 -2.18 6.03
N LYS A 139 -19.75 -1.15 5.32
CA LYS A 139 -21.15 -0.71 5.40
C LYS A 139 -22.14 -1.80 4.97
N ALA A 140 -21.92 -2.42 3.81
CA ALA A 140 -22.84 -3.42 3.27
C ALA A 140 -22.91 -4.69 4.12
N LYS A 141 -21.82 -5.05 4.81
CA LYS A 141 -21.76 -6.21 5.71
C LYS A 141 -22.11 -5.85 7.16
N ALA A 142 -22.45 -4.59 7.46
CA ALA A 142 -22.69 -4.07 8.81
C ALA A 142 -21.56 -4.43 9.80
N VAL A 143 -20.31 -4.35 9.32
CA VAL A 143 -19.12 -4.61 10.15
C VAL A 143 -18.85 -3.41 11.05
N ASP A 144 -18.61 -3.67 12.34
CA ASP A 144 -18.07 -2.65 13.25
C ASP A 144 -16.56 -2.45 12.98
N PRO A 145 -16.12 -1.24 12.58
CA PRO A 145 -14.71 -0.94 12.34
C PRO A 145 -13.79 -1.25 13.53
N SER A 146 -14.29 -1.23 14.78
CA SER A 146 -13.50 -1.56 15.97
C SER A 146 -13.03 -3.02 16.00
N THR A 147 -13.71 -3.90 15.27
CA THR A 147 -13.39 -5.34 15.16
C THR A 147 -12.39 -5.66 14.05
N LEU A 148 -11.96 -4.65 13.29
CA LEU A 148 -11.04 -4.85 12.20
C LEU A 148 -9.65 -5.22 12.71
N THR A 149 -9.03 -6.14 11.99
CA THR A 149 -7.64 -6.56 12.15
C THR A 149 -6.97 -6.50 10.78
N ILE A 150 -5.65 -6.30 10.79
CA ILE A 150 -4.82 -6.35 9.59
C ILE A 150 -4.01 -7.63 9.62
N PHE A 151 -3.98 -8.33 8.49
CA PHE A 151 -3.18 -9.53 8.30
C PHE A 151 -2.23 -9.31 7.12
N VAL A 152 -0.94 -9.50 7.32
CA VAL A 152 0.10 -9.37 6.29
C VAL A 152 0.73 -10.73 6.06
N ASP A 153 0.62 -11.21 4.82
CA ASP A 153 1.32 -12.38 4.33
C ASP A 153 2.53 -11.92 3.51
N LYS A 154 3.73 -12.24 4.02
CA LYS A 154 5.00 -11.88 3.40
C LYS A 154 5.32 -12.74 2.17
N SER A 155 4.86 -13.99 2.14
CA SER A 155 5.10 -14.89 1.00
C SER A 155 4.30 -14.44 -0.23
N ASP A 156 3.10 -13.94 -0.01
CA ASP A 156 2.14 -13.54 -1.06
C ASP A 156 2.08 -12.02 -1.29
N HIS A 157 2.93 -11.21 -0.64
CA HIS A 157 2.95 -9.74 -0.78
C HIS A 157 1.56 -9.11 -0.58
N THR A 158 0.82 -9.63 0.41
CA THR A 158 -0.60 -9.31 0.56
C THR A 158 -0.91 -8.80 1.95
N LEU A 159 -1.54 -7.62 2.02
CA LEU A 159 -2.16 -7.08 3.23
C LEU A 159 -3.67 -7.28 3.11
N THR A 160 -4.28 -7.95 4.07
CA THR A 160 -5.72 -8.20 4.12
C THR A 160 -6.33 -7.50 5.32
N VAL A 161 -7.41 -6.75 5.10
CA VAL A 161 -8.27 -6.28 6.18
C VAL A 161 -9.31 -7.35 6.50
N VAL A 162 -9.39 -7.75 7.77
CA VAL A 162 -10.17 -8.89 8.26
C VAL A 162 -11.11 -8.43 9.38
N SER A 163 -12.36 -8.92 9.39
CA SER A 163 -13.29 -8.75 10.51
C SER A 163 -13.67 -10.12 11.08
N ASN A 164 -13.45 -10.33 12.38
CA ASN A 164 -13.78 -11.58 13.08
C ASN A 164 -13.28 -12.84 12.34
N GLY A 165 -12.05 -12.81 11.81
CA GLY A 165 -11.45 -13.91 11.04
C GLY A 165 -11.94 -14.03 9.59
N THR A 166 -12.90 -13.20 9.15
CA THR A 166 -13.38 -13.16 7.77
C THR A 166 -12.66 -12.06 6.97
N PRO A 167 -11.91 -12.41 5.91
CA PRO A 167 -11.33 -11.43 5.02
C PRO A 167 -12.38 -10.52 4.38
N LEU A 168 -12.12 -9.21 4.39
CA LEU A 168 -12.98 -8.20 3.75
C LEU A 168 -12.42 -7.75 2.41
N LYS A 169 -11.13 -7.40 2.35
CA LYS A 169 -10.44 -6.95 1.14
C LYS A 169 -8.94 -7.13 1.31
N ALA A 170 -8.24 -7.46 0.23
CA ALA A 170 -6.80 -7.56 0.21
C ALA A 170 -6.16 -6.50 -0.70
N TYR A 171 -4.90 -6.23 -0.43
CA TYR A 171 -4.10 -5.17 -1.02
C TYR A 171 -2.73 -5.73 -1.34
N HIS A 172 -2.18 -5.35 -2.48
CA HIS A 172 -0.78 -5.59 -2.77
C HIS A 172 0.07 -4.75 -1.80
N ASN A 173 1.11 -5.35 -1.24
CA ASN A 173 2.09 -4.64 -0.45
C ASN A 173 3.51 -4.90 -0.96
N GLU A 174 4.41 -3.99 -0.60
CA GLU A 174 5.85 -4.18 -0.71
C GLU A 174 6.43 -4.31 0.69
N LEU A 175 7.50 -5.09 0.82
CA LEU A 175 8.14 -5.37 2.09
C LEU A 175 9.52 -4.72 2.16
N GLY A 176 10.29 -5.12 3.17
CA GLY A 176 11.69 -4.76 3.29
C GLY A 176 12.60 -5.50 2.31
N ASP A 177 13.64 -4.82 1.81
CA ASP A 177 14.62 -5.39 0.86
C ASP A 177 15.54 -6.45 1.50
N GLY A 178 15.46 -6.64 2.82
CA GLY A 178 16.23 -7.63 3.59
C GLY A 178 15.77 -9.09 3.44
N GLY A 179 14.76 -9.35 2.61
CA GLY A 179 14.19 -10.68 2.36
C GLY A 179 13.03 -11.06 3.28
N LEU A 180 12.55 -12.30 3.13
CA LEU A 180 11.29 -12.75 3.74
C LEU A 180 11.42 -13.33 5.17
N ASP A 181 12.63 -13.41 5.73
CA ASP A 181 12.79 -13.87 7.11
C ASP A 181 12.33 -12.80 8.11
N ASP A 182 12.08 -13.21 9.35
CA ASP A 182 11.75 -12.29 10.46
C ASP A 182 12.89 -11.29 10.73
N LYS A 183 12.50 -10.11 11.20
CA LYS A 183 13.41 -9.03 11.58
C LYS A 183 14.16 -9.39 12.86
N ALA A 184 15.48 -9.52 12.77
CA ALA A 184 16.33 -9.94 13.89
C ALA A 184 17.02 -8.75 14.57
N VAL A 185 17.41 -7.73 13.81
CA VAL A 185 18.28 -6.64 14.31
C VAL A 185 18.02 -5.32 13.57
N ALA A 186 18.39 -4.20 14.19
CA ALA A 186 18.38 -2.90 13.53
C ALA A 186 19.21 -2.94 12.24
N GLY A 187 18.66 -2.41 11.14
CA GLY A 187 19.37 -2.30 9.86
C GLY A 187 19.41 -3.56 8.99
N ASP A 188 18.80 -4.68 9.41
CA ASP A 188 18.69 -5.87 8.52
C ASP A 188 17.65 -5.71 7.39
N HIS A 189 16.92 -4.60 7.39
CA HIS A 189 15.87 -4.24 6.44
C HIS A 189 14.77 -5.29 6.24
N LYS A 190 14.59 -6.21 7.19
CA LYS A 190 13.52 -7.21 7.14
C LYS A 190 12.23 -6.66 7.73
N THR A 191 11.09 -7.01 7.14
CA THR A 191 9.78 -6.73 7.74
C THR A 191 9.53 -7.73 8.88
N PRO A 192 9.22 -7.27 10.11
CA PRO A 192 9.07 -8.14 11.27
C PRO A 192 7.84 -9.04 11.15
N GLU A 193 7.92 -10.22 11.77
CA GLU A 193 6.82 -11.15 11.94
C GLU A 193 6.27 -11.10 13.37
N GLY A 194 5.06 -11.62 13.57
CA GLY A 194 4.44 -11.73 14.89
C GLY A 194 3.18 -10.90 15.05
N ASN A 195 2.76 -10.78 16.31
CA ASN A 195 1.54 -10.05 16.69
C ASN A 195 1.92 -8.62 17.09
N LEU A 196 1.39 -7.65 16.35
CA LEU A 196 1.62 -6.23 16.52
C LEU A 196 0.29 -5.48 16.62
N TYR A 197 0.34 -4.18 16.84
CA TYR A 197 -0.82 -3.29 16.73
C TYR A 197 -0.40 -1.88 16.28
N ILE A 198 -1.35 -1.11 15.76
CA ILE A 198 -1.12 0.28 15.38
C ILE A 198 -0.95 1.12 16.65
N THR A 199 0.14 1.88 16.76
CA THR A 199 0.46 2.74 17.92
C THR A 199 0.33 4.23 17.60
N GLU A 200 0.41 4.60 16.33
CA GLU A 200 0.40 5.99 15.87
C GLU A 200 -0.23 6.03 14.48
N LYS A 201 -0.91 7.13 14.16
CA LYS A 201 -1.46 7.41 12.83
C LYS A 201 -1.18 8.86 12.46
N LEU A 202 -0.60 9.11 11.29
CA LEU A 202 -0.34 10.44 10.75
C LEU A 202 -0.86 10.59 9.33
N VAL A 203 -1.39 11.77 9.04
CA VAL A 203 -1.58 12.27 7.67
C VAL A 203 -0.34 13.07 7.30
N LEU A 204 0.28 12.73 6.18
CA LEU A 204 1.50 13.38 5.70
C LEU A 204 1.12 14.40 4.62
N ASP A 205 1.09 15.68 5.02
CA ASP A 205 0.78 16.83 4.18
C ASP A 205 1.82 17.95 4.41
N PRO A 206 2.68 18.26 3.43
CA PRO A 206 2.72 17.68 2.08
C PRO A 206 3.06 16.19 2.09
N THR A 207 2.68 15.49 1.01
CA THR A 207 2.99 14.07 0.81
C THR A 207 4.49 13.81 0.93
N ASP A 208 4.86 12.82 1.73
CA ASP A 208 6.25 12.40 1.87
C ASP A 208 6.68 11.58 0.64
N GLU A 209 7.92 11.80 0.18
CA GLU A 209 8.46 11.16 -1.02
C GLU A 209 8.48 9.61 -0.93
N TYR A 210 8.69 9.07 0.27
CA TYR A 210 8.83 7.64 0.51
C TYR A 210 7.66 7.09 1.32
N LEU A 211 7.24 7.78 2.37
CA LEU A 211 6.14 7.32 3.23
C LEU A 211 4.76 7.60 2.61
N GLY A 212 4.71 8.45 1.57
CA GLY A 212 3.47 8.78 0.88
C GLY A 212 2.56 9.65 1.72
N THR A 213 1.26 9.36 1.69
CA THR A 213 0.22 10.25 2.25
C THR A 213 -0.22 9.88 3.66
N ARG A 214 0.02 8.64 4.11
CA ARG A 214 -0.41 8.13 5.41
C ARG A 214 0.67 7.28 6.05
N TRP A 215 0.81 7.42 7.36
CA TRP A 215 1.71 6.61 8.18
C TRP A 215 0.94 5.98 9.34
N MET A 216 1.14 4.68 9.57
CA MET A 216 0.59 3.93 10.70
C MET A 216 1.72 3.13 11.37
N ARG A 217 2.21 3.59 12.53
CA ARG A 217 3.32 2.93 13.24
C ARG A 217 2.87 1.60 13.85
N LEU A 218 3.68 0.56 13.71
CA LEU A 218 3.48 -0.72 14.39
C LEU A 218 4.19 -0.78 15.74
N SER A 219 3.63 -1.57 16.66
CA SER A 219 4.18 -1.85 17.99
C SER A 219 5.43 -2.76 17.98
N TYR A 220 6.33 -2.58 17.01
CA TYR A 220 7.60 -3.31 16.95
C TYR A 220 8.66 -2.59 17.79
N PRO A 221 9.53 -3.30 18.54
CA PRO A 221 9.55 -4.76 18.76
C PRO A 221 8.43 -5.28 19.68
N ASN A 222 7.98 -6.52 19.48
CA ASN A 222 7.04 -7.22 20.36
C ASN A 222 7.74 -7.97 21.51
N ILE A 223 6.98 -8.75 22.30
CA ILE A 223 7.52 -9.49 23.46
C ILE A 223 8.46 -10.61 22.98
N GLU A 224 8.07 -11.34 21.94
CA GLU A 224 8.87 -12.42 21.37
C GLU A 224 10.21 -11.90 20.81
N ASP A 225 10.22 -10.73 20.18
CA ASP A 225 11.42 -10.03 19.71
C ASP A 225 12.32 -9.63 20.89
N ALA A 226 11.74 -9.13 21.97
CA ALA A 226 12.48 -8.75 23.17
C ALA A 226 13.10 -9.97 23.88
N ASP A 227 12.36 -11.08 23.96
CA ASP A 227 12.85 -12.34 24.53
C ASP A 227 13.99 -12.91 23.68
N ARG A 228 13.82 -12.94 22.35
CA ARG A 228 14.86 -13.35 21.41
C ARG A 228 16.10 -12.46 21.53
N GLY A 229 15.90 -11.15 21.59
CA GLY A 229 16.96 -10.16 21.72
C GLY A 229 17.78 -10.32 22.99
N LEU A 230 17.13 -10.56 24.13
CA LEU A 230 17.81 -10.81 25.40
C LEU A 230 18.60 -12.12 25.35
N ALA A 231 17.99 -13.20 24.84
CA ALA A 231 18.64 -14.51 24.74
C ALA A 231 19.89 -14.48 23.83
N GLN A 232 19.90 -13.60 22.82
CA GLN A 232 21.04 -13.40 21.92
C GLN A 232 22.04 -12.35 22.42
N GLY A 233 21.78 -11.69 23.55
CA GLY A 233 22.64 -10.62 24.08
C GLY A 233 22.61 -9.32 23.26
N LEU A 234 21.59 -9.13 22.40
CA LEU A 234 21.41 -7.91 21.61
C LEU A 234 20.87 -6.75 22.46
N ILE A 235 20.05 -7.06 23.45
CA ILE A 235 19.49 -6.09 24.40
C ILE A 235 19.71 -6.57 25.83
N ASP A 236 19.71 -5.63 26.78
CA ASP A 236 19.80 -5.94 28.21
C ASP A 236 18.41 -6.19 28.83
N PRO A 237 18.34 -6.72 30.07
CA PRO A 237 17.07 -6.96 30.76
C PRO A 237 16.21 -5.70 30.97
N GLN A 238 16.82 -4.51 31.03
CA GLN A 238 16.09 -3.26 31.21
C GLN A 238 15.29 -2.93 29.95
N ILE A 239 15.93 -2.93 28.77
CA ILE A 239 15.27 -2.69 27.49
C ILE A 239 14.15 -3.71 27.26
N ARG A 240 14.39 -4.99 27.59
CA ARG A 240 13.34 -6.02 27.51
C ARG A 240 12.11 -5.66 28.35
N ASN A 241 12.31 -5.24 29.60
CA ASN A 241 11.22 -4.87 30.49
C ASN A 241 10.49 -3.61 30.01
N GLU A 242 11.21 -2.64 29.43
CA GLU A 242 10.61 -1.45 28.81
C GLU A 242 9.70 -1.83 27.63
N ILE A 243 10.14 -2.76 26.77
CA ILE A 243 9.31 -3.29 25.67
C ILE A 243 8.05 -3.97 26.21
N ILE A 244 8.19 -4.89 27.17
CA ILE A 244 7.06 -5.62 27.76
C ILE A 244 6.06 -4.67 28.41
N ASN A 245 6.55 -3.67 29.16
CA ASN A 245 5.69 -2.68 29.81
C ASN A 245 4.92 -1.84 28.79
N ALA A 246 5.54 -1.47 27.67
CA ALA A 246 4.88 -0.75 26.59
C ALA A 246 3.78 -1.60 25.93
N ILE A 247 4.08 -2.87 25.61
CA ILE A 247 3.11 -3.80 25.01
C ILE A 247 1.91 -4.05 25.93
N ASN A 248 2.16 -4.30 27.22
CA ASN A 248 1.11 -4.50 28.22
C ASN A 248 0.24 -3.24 28.40
N SER A 249 0.83 -2.06 28.20
CA SER A 249 0.13 -0.77 28.30
C SER A 249 -0.46 -0.30 26.97
N LYS A 250 -0.35 -1.10 25.90
CA LYS A 250 -0.78 -0.75 24.53
C LYS A 250 -0.19 0.56 23.99
N THR A 251 1.05 0.88 24.38
CA THR A 251 1.80 2.06 23.90
C THR A 251 2.91 1.66 22.94
N THR A 252 3.61 2.64 22.36
CA THR A 252 4.75 2.40 21.46
C THR A 252 5.95 1.88 22.25
N PRO A 253 6.51 0.70 21.92
CA PRO A 253 7.76 0.21 22.51
C PRO A 253 8.96 1.13 22.17
N PRO A 254 10.08 1.05 22.91
CA PRO A 254 11.29 1.79 22.59
C PRO A 254 11.70 1.65 21.11
N GLN A 255 11.83 2.78 20.41
CA GLN A 255 12.06 2.80 18.95
C GLN A 255 13.54 2.87 18.56
N ARG A 256 14.45 2.94 19.54
CA ARG A 256 15.90 3.04 19.33
C ARG A 256 16.59 1.95 20.15
N THR A 257 16.40 0.70 19.74
CA THR A 257 17.04 -0.48 20.35
C THR A 257 17.92 -1.18 19.33
N ALA A 258 18.75 -2.13 19.78
CA ALA A 258 19.51 -3.00 18.88
C ALA A 258 18.60 -3.89 18.00
N LEU A 259 17.36 -4.15 18.40
CA LEU A 259 16.36 -4.85 17.58
C LEU A 259 15.82 -3.96 16.45
N GLY A 260 15.96 -2.63 16.60
CA GLY A 260 15.43 -1.63 15.70
C GLY A 260 14.15 -0.99 16.23
N GLY A 261 13.38 -0.43 15.32
CA GLY A 261 12.18 0.34 15.55
C GLY A 261 11.76 1.03 14.26
N GLY A 262 10.77 1.91 14.30
CA GLY A 262 10.37 2.70 13.13
C GLY A 262 9.67 1.90 12.04
N VAL A 263 9.09 0.74 12.37
CA VAL A 263 8.34 -0.07 11.41
C VAL A 263 6.88 0.41 11.37
N GLY A 264 6.32 0.53 10.16
CA GLY A 264 4.97 1.00 9.95
C GLY A 264 4.32 0.43 8.69
N ILE A 265 3.02 0.64 8.57
CA ILE A 265 2.27 0.53 7.31
C ILE A 265 2.14 1.95 6.75
N HIS A 266 2.52 2.15 5.50
CA HIS A 266 2.47 3.48 4.88
C HIS A 266 2.17 3.42 3.39
N GLY A 267 1.99 4.58 2.77
CA GLY A 267 1.78 4.71 1.32
C GLY A 267 3.10 4.73 0.54
N GLY A 268 3.15 5.53 -0.52
CA GLY A 268 4.40 5.87 -1.21
C GLY A 268 4.96 4.80 -2.15
N THR A 269 4.35 3.60 -2.22
CA THR A 269 4.75 2.60 -3.21
C THR A 269 4.51 3.13 -4.61
N ARG A 270 5.57 3.13 -5.41
CA ARG A 270 5.59 3.55 -6.82
C ARG A 270 6.37 2.53 -7.63
N LEU A 271 6.00 2.40 -8.91
CA LEU A 271 6.56 1.38 -9.81
C LEU A 271 8.08 1.47 -9.98
N ASP A 272 8.64 2.67 -9.92
CA ASP A 272 10.07 2.94 -10.10
C ASP A 272 10.92 2.53 -8.89
N LEU A 273 10.31 2.35 -7.71
CA LEU A 273 11.00 1.83 -6.53
C LEU A 273 11.25 0.32 -6.62
N GLY A 274 10.53 -0.38 -7.52
CA GLY A 274 10.63 -1.83 -7.66
C GLY A 274 9.93 -2.61 -6.55
N LYS A 275 10.21 -3.90 -6.51
CA LYS A 275 9.66 -4.83 -5.51
C LYS A 275 10.48 -4.76 -4.22
N ASP A 276 9.81 -4.86 -3.06
CA ASP A 276 10.42 -4.95 -1.73
C ASP A 276 11.41 -3.83 -1.46
N TRP A 277 10.98 -2.58 -1.64
CA TRP A 277 11.87 -1.41 -1.62
C TRP A 277 12.06 -0.78 -0.24
N THR A 278 11.27 -1.17 0.76
CA THR A 278 11.29 -0.51 2.07
C THR A 278 12.50 -0.97 2.90
N TYR A 279 12.75 -0.31 4.03
CA TYR A 279 13.74 -0.77 5.03
C TYR A 279 13.12 -1.61 6.15
N GLY A 280 12.05 -2.35 5.84
CA GLY A 280 11.35 -3.23 6.77
C GLY A 280 9.93 -2.79 7.12
N CYS A 281 9.40 -1.78 6.45
CA CYS A 281 7.99 -1.39 6.55
C CYS A 281 7.10 -2.31 5.71
N VAL A 282 5.79 -2.06 5.79
CA VAL A 282 4.80 -2.58 4.84
C VAL A 282 4.34 -1.40 3.98
N GLY A 283 4.84 -1.35 2.74
CA GLY A 283 4.53 -0.29 1.78
C GLY A 283 3.27 -0.62 0.99
N LEU A 284 2.36 0.35 0.86
CA LEU A 284 1.16 0.29 0.02
C LEU A 284 1.19 1.44 -1.00
N SER A 285 0.30 1.41 -1.98
CA SER A 285 0.02 2.61 -2.77
C SER A 285 -0.66 3.68 -1.88
N ASN A 286 -0.55 4.96 -2.26
CA ASN A 286 -1.25 6.03 -1.54
C ASN A 286 -2.77 5.82 -1.52
N GLN A 287 -3.34 5.34 -2.63
CA GLN A 287 -4.77 5.06 -2.74
C GLN A 287 -5.21 3.96 -1.76
N ASP A 288 -4.45 2.88 -1.67
CA ASP A 288 -4.80 1.73 -0.80
C ASP A 288 -4.68 2.10 0.68
N VAL A 289 -3.60 2.79 1.07
CA VAL A 289 -3.44 3.20 2.47
C VAL A 289 -4.51 4.24 2.87
N GLU A 290 -4.91 5.14 1.98
CA GLU A 290 -5.97 6.12 2.22
C GLU A 290 -7.35 5.46 2.38
N GLU A 291 -7.58 4.34 1.72
CA GLU A 291 -8.82 3.56 1.87
C GLU A 291 -8.89 2.85 3.24
N ILE A 292 -7.77 2.31 3.72
CA ILE A 292 -7.68 1.58 5.00
C ILE A 292 -7.67 2.57 6.18
N TYR A 293 -6.91 3.66 6.06
CA TYR A 293 -6.60 4.58 7.14
C TYR A 293 -7.82 5.07 7.96
N PRO A 294 -8.97 5.49 7.39
CA PRO A 294 -10.08 5.98 8.18
C PRO A 294 -10.84 4.88 8.93
N LEU A 295 -10.66 3.59 8.57
CA LEU A 295 -11.41 2.48 9.13
C LEU A 295 -10.70 1.78 10.30
N VAL A 296 -9.37 1.92 10.38
CA VAL A 296 -8.57 1.35 11.47
C VAL A 296 -8.25 2.39 12.54
N SER A 297 -8.00 1.95 13.77
CA SER A 297 -7.75 2.81 14.92
C SER A 297 -6.38 2.52 15.55
N ILE A 298 -5.90 3.44 16.39
CA ILE A 298 -4.82 3.08 17.33
C ILE A 298 -5.31 1.91 18.18
N GLY A 299 -4.47 0.88 18.31
CA GLY A 299 -4.79 -0.39 18.95
C GLY A 299 -5.30 -1.47 17.99
N THR A 300 -5.60 -1.16 16.72
CA THR A 300 -5.99 -2.18 15.73
C THR A 300 -4.90 -3.26 15.64
N PRO A 301 -5.25 -4.55 15.87
CA PRO A 301 -4.29 -5.65 15.77
C PRO A 301 -3.77 -5.83 14.36
N VAL A 302 -2.48 -6.13 14.25
CA VAL A 302 -1.77 -6.42 13.01
C VAL A 302 -1.01 -7.74 13.19
N LYS A 303 -1.33 -8.75 12.39
CA LYS A 303 -0.56 -9.99 12.31
C LYS A 303 0.32 -9.94 11.07
N ILE A 304 1.61 -10.17 11.22
CA ILE A 304 2.53 -10.36 10.10
C ILE A 304 3.10 -11.76 10.17
N GLN A 305 3.06 -12.50 9.06
CA GLN A 305 3.64 -13.83 8.97
C GLN A 305 4.15 -14.12 7.55
N ARG A 306 4.91 -15.20 7.45
CA ARG A 306 5.34 -15.80 6.19
C ARG A 306 4.44 -16.95 5.78
#